data_AF-A0A2D5MSI9-F1
#
_entry.id   AF-A0A2D5MSI9-F1
#
_cell.length_a   1.000
_cell.length_b   1.000
_cell.length_c   1.000
_cell.angle_alpha   90.00
_cell.angle_beta   90.00
_cell.angle_gamma   90.00
#
_symmetry.space_group_name_H-M   'P 1'
#
loop_
_entity.id
_entity.type
_entity.pdbx_description
1 polymer ?
#
loop_
_entity_poly.entity_id
_entity_poly.type
_entity_poly.pdbx_seq_one_letter_code
_entity_poly.pdbx_strand_id
1 'polypeptide(L)'
;MDTTELNQRYPNGIPEKLKEHLAKFENLINNKGVVRVKILSNFGQDLEQSYTKGYPIYKGFVIELNRDYALSEHDKFWLHPQLMKTRNLYKSNGADVKEKVAKTNFDISAYASSVALYCTHSFDEIGGYEEQNFVIVDTSKDDISETALDHWFNEKSLLKDVYNEMHTLKFDGQTIKEHTDEYISNIVNEIGDLENVSSSKYNVFYKSNNSFLFYNHALKSEANEKCLVHISPMMGYVSIKGRGKEFESDLMSTNQYLNISNFTEEQRRRAYINCKWDGKNVVNTFTLRKPVEHYKQWLGEEKTVSYRME
;
A
#
# COMPACT_ATOMS: atom_id res chain seq x y z
N MET A 1 1.89 -22.34 7.10
CA MET A 1 1.90 -21.13 6.26
C MET A 1 0.72 -21.27 5.30
N ASP A 2 -0.08 -20.24 5.14
CA ASP A 2 -1.21 -20.22 4.19
C ASP A 2 -0.78 -19.49 2.90
N THR A 3 -0.90 -20.16 1.76
CA THR A 3 -0.54 -19.65 0.42
C THR A 3 -1.72 -19.70 -0.56
N THR A 4 -2.94 -19.83 -0.04
CA THR A 4 -4.15 -20.04 -0.85
C THR A 4 -4.33 -18.95 -1.91
N GLU A 5 -4.27 -17.68 -1.52
CA GLU A 5 -4.43 -16.54 -2.43
C GLU A 5 -3.31 -16.44 -3.47
N LEU A 6 -2.07 -16.78 -3.10
CA LEU A 6 -0.95 -16.78 -4.03
C LEU A 6 -1.07 -17.91 -5.07
N ASN A 7 -1.53 -19.09 -4.67
CA ASN A 7 -1.77 -20.21 -5.60
C ASN A 7 -2.94 -19.89 -6.55
N GLN A 8 -3.98 -19.19 -6.09
CA GLN A 8 -5.06 -18.72 -6.96
C GLN A 8 -4.57 -17.78 -8.06
N ARG A 9 -3.58 -16.92 -7.75
CA ARG A 9 -2.93 -16.05 -8.74
C ARG A 9 -2.13 -16.85 -9.78
N TYR A 10 -1.51 -17.95 -9.35
CA TYR A 10 -0.61 -18.76 -10.18
C TYR A 10 -1.12 -20.21 -10.34
N PRO A 11 -2.24 -20.44 -11.05
CA PRO A 11 -2.83 -21.79 -11.18
C PRO A 11 -1.90 -22.78 -11.90
N ASN A 12 -0.96 -22.27 -12.71
CA ASN A 12 0.03 -23.07 -13.45
C ASN A 12 1.36 -23.22 -12.70
N GLY A 13 1.43 -22.79 -11.43
CA GLY A 13 2.62 -22.88 -10.59
C GLY A 13 3.27 -21.52 -10.31
N ILE A 14 3.71 -21.35 -9.07
CA ILE A 14 4.39 -20.13 -8.59
C ILE A 14 5.76 -19.98 -9.31
N PRO A 15 6.10 -18.78 -9.82
CA PRO A 15 7.42 -18.54 -10.41
C PRO A 15 8.59 -18.88 -9.48
N GLU A 16 9.69 -19.44 -10.00
CA GLU A 16 10.84 -19.89 -9.20
C GLU A 16 11.40 -18.81 -8.27
N LYS A 17 11.56 -17.58 -8.75
CA LYS A 17 12.03 -16.46 -7.92
C LYS A 17 11.11 -16.19 -6.72
N LEU A 18 9.80 -16.36 -6.88
CA LEU A 18 8.85 -16.23 -5.77
C LEU A 18 8.93 -17.43 -4.81
N LYS A 19 9.24 -18.63 -5.29
CA LYS A 19 9.48 -19.80 -4.43
C LYS A 19 10.71 -19.60 -3.54
N GLU A 20 11.80 -19.04 -4.07
CA GLU A 20 12.99 -18.67 -3.27
C GLU A 20 12.63 -17.70 -2.14
N HIS A 21 11.71 -16.76 -2.40
CA HIS A 21 11.22 -15.83 -1.40
C HIS A 21 10.34 -16.52 -0.36
N LEU A 22 9.44 -17.42 -0.80
CA LEU A 22 8.58 -18.20 0.09
C LEU A 22 9.38 -19.06 1.07
N ALA A 23 10.50 -19.65 0.64
CA ALA A 23 11.35 -20.46 1.51
C ALA A 23 11.83 -19.69 2.76
N LYS A 24 11.98 -18.37 2.68
CA LYS A 24 12.29 -17.53 3.87
C LYS A 24 11.15 -17.49 4.87
N PHE A 25 9.91 -17.43 4.39
CA PHE A 25 8.72 -17.42 5.23
C PHE A 25 8.39 -18.83 5.78
N GLU A 26 8.74 -19.88 5.03
CA GLU A 26 8.71 -21.26 5.51
C GLU A 26 9.69 -21.49 6.66
N ASN A 27 10.88 -20.88 6.60
CA ASN A 27 11.81 -20.90 7.72
C ASN A 27 11.28 -20.06 8.89
N LEU A 28 10.72 -18.88 8.62
CA LEU A 28 10.17 -17.99 9.64
C LEU A 28 9.06 -18.66 10.47
N ILE A 29 8.13 -19.39 9.85
CA ILE A 29 7.04 -20.03 10.60
C ILE A 29 7.52 -21.12 11.57
N ASN A 30 8.74 -21.62 11.38
CA ASN A 30 9.36 -22.57 12.31
C ASN A 30 10.03 -21.87 13.52
N ASN A 31 10.16 -20.55 13.50
CA ASN A 31 10.74 -19.80 14.62
C ASN A 31 9.79 -19.79 15.83
N LYS A 32 10.37 -19.90 17.03
CA LYS A 32 9.61 -19.82 18.28
C LYS A 32 8.89 -18.48 18.37
N GLY A 33 7.57 -18.54 18.58
CA GLY A 33 6.73 -17.35 18.74
C GLY A 33 6.08 -16.87 17.46
N VAL A 34 6.37 -17.46 16.29
CA VAL A 34 5.56 -17.25 15.09
C VAL A 34 4.36 -18.19 15.12
N VAL A 35 3.15 -17.63 15.05
CA VAL A 35 1.90 -18.38 15.15
C VAL A 35 1.38 -18.73 13.77
N ARG A 36 1.37 -17.74 12.87
CA ARG A 36 0.77 -17.85 11.54
C ARG A 36 1.51 -16.95 10.57
N VAL A 37 1.67 -17.44 9.34
CA VAL A 37 2.09 -16.65 8.19
C VAL A 37 1.07 -16.90 7.08
N LYS A 38 0.45 -15.84 6.58
CA LYS A 38 -0.47 -15.86 5.44
C LYS A 38 0.13 -15.03 4.31
N ILE A 39 0.27 -15.64 3.14
CA ILE A 39 0.84 -15.03 1.95
C ILE A 39 -0.30 -14.66 1.00
N LEU A 40 -0.35 -13.39 0.59
CA LEU A 40 -1.41 -12.86 -0.27
C LEU A 40 -1.01 -12.89 -1.75
N SER A 41 -1.94 -12.62 -2.66
CA SER A 41 -1.65 -12.64 -4.10
C SER A 41 -0.71 -11.54 -4.56
N ASN A 42 -0.59 -10.41 -3.83
CA ASN A 42 0.38 -9.35 -4.12
C ASN A 42 1.78 -9.63 -3.54
N PHE A 43 2.02 -10.85 -3.05
CA PHE A 43 3.31 -11.22 -2.49
C PHE A 43 4.49 -11.04 -3.43
N GLY A 44 5.58 -10.50 -2.90
CA GLY A 44 6.87 -10.50 -3.54
C GLY A 44 7.84 -9.53 -2.89
N GLN A 45 8.97 -9.29 -3.56
CA GLN A 45 9.98 -8.37 -3.05
C GLN A 45 9.59 -6.92 -3.38
N ASP A 46 9.70 -6.03 -2.40
CA ASP A 46 9.68 -4.59 -2.63
C ASP A 46 11.06 -4.20 -3.18
N LEU A 47 11.15 -4.03 -4.51
CA LEU A 47 12.42 -3.83 -5.19
C LEU A 47 13.07 -2.49 -4.82
N GLU A 48 12.27 -1.43 -4.71
CA GLU A 48 12.75 -0.09 -4.38
C GLU A 48 13.32 -0.06 -2.97
N GLN A 49 12.55 -0.53 -1.97
CA GLN A 49 13.03 -0.57 -0.59
C GLN A 49 14.21 -1.53 -0.42
N SER A 50 14.15 -2.70 -1.06
CA SER A 50 15.26 -3.66 -0.98
C SER A 50 16.56 -3.10 -1.56
N TYR A 51 16.47 -2.35 -2.66
CA TYR A 51 17.64 -1.76 -3.30
C TYR A 51 18.25 -0.68 -2.43
N THR A 52 17.46 0.26 -1.91
CA THR A 52 17.95 1.33 -1.04
C THR A 52 18.58 0.77 0.24
N LYS A 53 17.91 -0.19 0.89
CA LYS A 53 18.35 -0.71 2.19
C LYS A 53 19.47 -1.74 2.09
N GLY A 54 19.73 -2.28 0.90
CA GLY A 54 20.80 -3.27 0.66
C GLY A 54 20.49 -4.68 1.18
N TYR A 55 19.24 -4.93 1.61
CA TYR A 55 18.76 -6.25 2.04
C TYR A 55 17.35 -6.49 1.52
N PRO A 56 16.93 -7.76 1.36
CA PRO A 56 15.63 -8.06 0.78
C PRO A 56 14.50 -7.69 1.75
N ILE A 57 13.58 -6.86 1.29
CA ILE A 57 12.33 -6.47 1.97
C ILE A 57 11.17 -7.03 1.14
N TYR A 58 10.24 -7.69 1.82
CA TYR A 58 9.11 -8.33 1.19
C TYR A 58 7.81 -7.61 1.52
N LYS A 59 6.83 -7.80 0.64
CA LYS A 59 5.47 -7.32 0.80
C LYS A 59 4.41 -8.36 0.48
N GLY A 60 3.18 -8.10 0.92
CA GLY A 60 1.98 -8.88 0.56
C GLY A 60 1.76 -10.10 1.44
N PHE A 61 1.72 -9.90 2.76
CA PHE A 61 1.51 -10.97 3.72
C PHE A 61 0.96 -10.45 5.05
N VAL A 62 0.48 -11.38 5.88
CA VAL A 62 0.12 -11.15 7.27
C VAL A 62 0.88 -12.14 8.14
N ILE A 63 1.58 -11.65 9.16
CA ILE A 63 2.29 -12.50 10.14
C ILE A 63 1.65 -12.29 11.51
N GLU A 64 1.35 -13.39 12.20
CA GLU A 64 0.91 -13.40 13.59
C GLU A 64 2.03 -13.90 14.50
N LEU A 65 2.33 -13.12 15.52
CA LEU A 65 3.42 -13.35 16.46
C LEU A 65 2.89 -13.36 17.89
N ASN A 66 3.44 -14.22 18.73
CA ASN A 66 3.19 -14.21 20.16
C ASN A 66 3.73 -12.92 20.79
N ARG A 67 3.12 -12.54 21.92
CA ARG A 67 3.49 -11.35 22.68
C ARG A 67 4.96 -11.27 23.13
N ASP A 68 5.61 -12.42 23.29
CA ASP A 68 6.99 -12.55 23.77
C ASP A 68 7.98 -12.85 22.63
N TYR A 69 7.55 -12.75 21.36
CA TYR A 69 8.50 -12.75 20.24
C TYR A 69 9.41 -11.53 20.40
N ALA A 70 10.73 -11.73 20.32
CA ALA A 70 11.72 -10.65 20.41
C ALA A 70 12.19 -10.32 19.00
N LEU A 71 12.05 -9.07 18.58
CA LEU A 71 12.54 -8.63 17.29
C LEU A 71 14.07 -8.71 17.21
N SER A 72 14.55 -8.94 16.00
CA SER A 72 15.97 -9.02 15.70
C SER A 72 16.25 -8.49 14.29
N GLU A 73 17.52 -8.29 13.97
CA GLU A 73 17.96 -7.93 12.62
C GLU A 73 17.48 -8.91 11.53
N HIS A 74 17.22 -10.17 11.88
CA HIS A 74 16.69 -11.17 10.96
C HIS A 74 15.23 -10.90 10.57
N ASP A 75 14.53 -10.01 11.26
CA ASP A 75 13.13 -9.69 11.01
C ASP A 75 12.96 -8.51 10.02
N LYS A 76 14.06 -7.83 9.68
CA LYS A 76 14.09 -6.71 8.73
C LYS A 76 13.52 -7.05 7.34
N PHE A 77 13.53 -8.32 6.94
CA PHE A 77 12.98 -8.71 5.64
C PHE A 77 11.45 -8.67 5.59
N TRP A 78 10.77 -8.83 6.74
CA TRP A 78 9.31 -8.88 6.79
C TRP A 78 8.67 -7.69 7.49
N LEU A 79 9.38 -7.02 8.40
CA LEU A 79 8.88 -5.82 9.05
C LEU A 79 9.17 -4.59 8.16
N HIS A 80 8.14 -4.10 7.47
CA HIS A 80 8.28 -3.10 6.40
C HIS A 80 8.72 -1.73 6.94
N PRO A 81 9.63 -1.00 6.24
CA PRO A 81 10.12 0.31 6.67
C PRO A 81 9.06 1.42 6.68
N GLN A 82 8.02 1.28 5.86
CA GLN A 82 6.90 2.25 5.79
C GLN A 82 5.77 1.88 6.75
N LEU A 83 5.99 2.04 8.05
CA LEU A 83 4.95 1.78 9.06
C LEU A 83 3.81 2.78 8.94
N MET A 84 2.60 2.36 9.35
CA MET A 84 1.40 3.21 9.35
C MET A 84 1.07 3.82 7.99
N LYS A 85 1.50 3.18 6.88
CA LYS A 85 1.21 3.68 5.54
C LYS A 85 -0.30 3.77 5.34
N THR A 86 -0.74 4.95 4.94
CA THR A 86 -2.14 5.34 4.96
C THR A 86 -2.58 5.77 3.58
N ARG A 87 -3.72 5.21 3.16
CA ARG A 87 -4.42 5.57 1.94
C ARG A 87 -5.72 6.25 2.27
N ASN A 88 -5.82 7.53 1.92
CA ASN A 88 -7.02 8.33 2.11
C ASN A 88 -7.63 8.69 0.76
N LEU A 89 -8.94 8.50 0.66
CA LEU A 89 -9.77 8.92 -0.46
C LEU A 89 -10.51 10.19 -0.05
N TYR A 90 -10.39 11.23 -0.87
CA TYR A 90 -11.09 12.49 -0.70
C TYR A 90 -11.96 12.76 -1.91
N LYS A 91 -13.20 13.18 -1.68
CA LYS A 91 -14.07 13.75 -2.71
C LYS A 91 -13.72 15.22 -2.86
N SER A 92 -13.51 15.68 -4.09
CA SER A 92 -13.25 17.09 -4.35
C SER A 92 -14.56 17.83 -4.61
N ASN A 93 -14.71 18.98 -3.94
CA ASN A 93 -15.80 19.92 -4.14
C ASN A 93 -15.35 21.22 -4.84
N GLY A 94 -14.03 21.39 -5.05
CA GLY A 94 -13.43 22.57 -5.67
C GLY A 94 -13.30 22.43 -7.19
N ALA A 95 -13.65 23.49 -7.92
CA ALA A 95 -13.54 23.53 -9.38
C ALA A 95 -12.08 23.56 -9.90
N ASP A 96 -11.12 23.92 -9.04
CA ASP A 96 -9.70 24.12 -9.38
C ASP A 96 -8.79 22.99 -8.90
N VAL A 97 -9.35 21.90 -8.36
CA VAL A 97 -8.56 20.78 -7.77
C VAL A 97 -7.50 20.22 -8.72
N LYS A 98 -7.81 20.14 -10.03
CA LYS A 98 -6.90 19.65 -11.05
C LYS A 98 -5.67 20.54 -11.19
N GLU A 99 -5.87 21.86 -11.15
CA GLU A 99 -4.79 22.83 -11.22
C GLU A 99 -3.94 22.81 -9.94
N LYS A 100 -4.59 22.74 -8.77
CA LYS A 100 -3.90 22.67 -7.48
C LYS A 100 -3.01 21.44 -7.37
N VAL A 101 -3.57 20.24 -7.60
CA VAL A 101 -2.79 18.99 -7.58
C VAL A 101 -1.64 19.01 -8.60
N ALA A 102 -1.86 19.58 -9.79
CA ALA A 102 -0.82 19.66 -10.80
C ALA A 102 0.28 20.69 -10.45
N LYS A 103 0.01 21.74 -9.70
CA LYS A 103 0.98 22.80 -9.38
C LYS A 103 1.72 22.58 -8.06
N THR A 104 1.10 21.87 -7.12
CA THR A 104 1.72 21.59 -5.83
C THR A 104 2.84 20.57 -5.97
N ASN A 105 3.99 20.89 -5.41
CA ASN A 105 5.08 19.94 -5.26
C ASN A 105 4.97 19.28 -3.89
N PHE A 106 4.34 18.11 -3.84
CA PHE A 106 4.19 17.38 -2.60
C PHE A 106 5.52 16.73 -2.23
N ASP A 107 6.10 17.14 -1.09
CA ASP A 107 7.16 16.37 -0.46
C ASP A 107 6.52 15.09 0.09
N ILE A 108 6.58 13.99 -0.67
CA ILE A 108 6.09 12.66 -0.31
C ILE A 108 7.23 11.64 -0.32
N SER A 109 7.05 10.56 0.45
CA SER A 109 7.97 9.43 0.45
C SER A 109 8.33 8.98 -0.98
N ALA A 110 9.63 8.76 -1.21
CA ALA A 110 10.14 8.28 -2.50
C ALA A 110 9.74 6.83 -2.82
N TYR A 111 9.12 6.11 -1.88
CA TYR A 111 8.84 4.68 -1.99
C TYR A 111 7.34 4.39 -2.09
N ALA A 112 6.89 4.03 -3.29
CA ALA A 112 5.52 3.60 -3.56
C ALA A 112 4.44 4.50 -2.90
N SER A 113 4.66 5.81 -2.90
CA SER A 113 3.73 6.81 -2.37
C SER A 113 3.25 7.70 -3.52
N SER A 114 2.04 8.26 -3.38
CA SER A 114 1.43 9.08 -4.42
C SER A 114 0.39 10.05 -3.86
N VAL A 115 0.31 11.23 -4.45
CA VAL A 115 -0.84 12.14 -4.38
C VAL A 115 -1.31 12.33 -5.81
N ALA A 116 -2.55 11.98 -6.11
CA ALA A 116 -3.04 12.05 -7.47
C ALA A 116 -4.55 12.33 -7.55
N LEU A 117 -4.95 12.92 -8.68
CA LEU A 117 -6.32 13.18 -9.05
C LEU A 117 -6.91 11.96 -9.78
N TYR A 118 -8.12 11.60 -9.41
CA TYR A 118 -8.88 10.52 -10.01
C TYR A 118 -10.30 10.98 -10.32
N CYS A 119 -10.91 10.39 -11.34
CA CYS A 119 -12.32 10.60 -11.66
C CYS A 119 -13.12 9.29 -11.59
N THR A 120 -14.42 9.44 -11.32
CA THR A 120 -15.42 8.42 -11.59
C THR A 120 -16.47 8.99 -12.54
N HIS A 121 -16.99 8.15 -13.41
CA HIS A 121 -18.05 8.51 -14.35
C HIS A 121 -19.32 7.74 -14.01
N SER A 122 -20.44 8.45 -13.94
CA SER A 122 -21.78 7.87 -13.78
C SER A 122 -22.73 8.43 -14.82
N PHE A 123 -23.79 7.66 -15.10
CA PHE A 123 -24.90 8.10 -15.92
C PHE A 123 -26.16 8.11 -15.04
N ASP A 124 -26.96 9.16 -15.11
CA ASP A 124 -28.26 9.23 -14.44
C ASP A 124 -29.32 8.38 -15.16
N GLU A 125 -30.54 8.33 -14.61
CA GLU A 125 -31.66 7.53 -15.15
C GLU A 125 -32.11 7.93 -16.56
N ILE A 126 -31.79 9.15 -17.01
CA ILE A 126 -32.15 9.68 -18.32
C ILE A 126 -30.93 9.81 -19.26
N GLY A 127 -29.76 9.34 -18.84
CA GLY A 127 -28.51 9.32 -19.62
C GLY A 127 -27.64 10.57 -19.49
N GLY A 128 -27.90 11.44 -18.53
CA GLY A 128 -27.01 12.55 -18.16
C GLY A 128 -25.68 12.03 -17.64
N TYR A 129 -24.59 12.61 -18.14
CA TYR A 129 -23.22 12.23 -17.77
C TYR A 129 -22.74 13.09 -16.59
N GLU A 130 -22.30 12.42 -15.53
CA GLU A 130 -21.70 13.06 -14.36
C GLU A 130 -20.26 12.58 -14.17
N GLU A 131 -19.36 13.54 -13.97
CA GLU A 131 -17.97 13.31 -13.62
C GLU A 131 -17.73 13.83 -12.20
N GLN A 132 -17.21 12.97 -11.33
CA GLN A 132 -16.85 13.33 -9.97
C GLN A 132 -15.35 13.15 -9.76
N ASN A 133 -14.70 14.21 -9.30
CA ASN A 133 -13.27 14.24 -8.99
C ASN A 133 -12.99 13.80 -7.55
N PHE A 134 -11.89 13.08 -7.40
CA PHE A 134 -11.36 12.56 -6.15
C PHE A 134 -9.86 12.77 -6.08
N VAL A 135 -9.35 12.99 -4.88
CA VAL A 135 -7.90 12.98 -4.60
C VAL A 135 -7.62 11.76 -3.73
N ILE A 136 -6.63 10.97 -4.12
CA ILE A 136 -6.12 9.88 -3.29
C ILE A 136 -4.72 10.24 -2.83
N VAL A 137 -4.53 10.25 -1.51
CA VAL A 137 -3.24 10.43 -0.85
C VAL A 137 -2.84 9.07 -0.28
N ASP A 138 -1.77 8.48 -0.78
CA ASP A 138 -1.22 7.20 -0.34
C ASP A 138 0.24 7.40 0.07
N THR A 139 0.51 7.52 1.37
CA THR A 139 1.86 7.86 1.87
C THR A 139 2.07 7.42 3.33
N SER A 140 3.31 7.56 3.79
CA SER A 140 3.78 7.32 5.17
C SER A 140 4.83 8.37 5.53
N LYS A 141 5.08 8.53 6.83
CA LYS A 141 6.22 9.32 7.35
C LYS A 141 7.40 8.38 7.60
N ASP A 142 8.25 8.22 6.57
CA ASP A 142 9.26 7.16 6.50
C ASP A 142 10.40 7.34 7.53
N ASP A 143 10.90 8.55 7.72
CA ASP A 143 11.95 8.89 8.69
C ASP A 143 11.56 8.53 10.14
N ILE A 144 10.31 8.81 10.54
CA ILE A 144 9.80 8.45 11.86
C ILE A 144 9.64 6.93 11.99
N SER A 145 9.18 6.27 10.92
CA SER A 145 9.04 4.81 10.89
C SER A 145 10.39 4.10 11.01
N GLU A 146 11.40 4.59 10.29
CA GLU A 146 12.75 4.04 10.33
C GLU A 146 13.40 4.21 11.70
N THR A 147 13.25 5.39 12.31
CA THR A 147 13.76 5.65 13.67
C THR A 147 13.16 4.68 14.68
N ALA A 148 11.85 4.42 14.60
CA ALA A 148 11.17 3.46 15.47
C ALA A 148 11.66 2.02 15.24
N LEU A 149 11.82 1.61 13.99
CA LEU A 149 12.32 0.27 13.65
C LEU A 149 13.75 0.04 14.16
N ASP A 150 14.64 1.00 13.95
CA ASP A 150 16.02 0.91 14.43
C ASP A 150 16.07 0.79 15.95
N HIS A 151 15.26 1.56 16.67
CA HIS A 151 15.11 1.42 18.12
C HIS A 151 14.65 0.00 18.52
N TRP A 152 13.59 -0.53 17.90
CA TRP A 152 13.06 -1.85 18.22
C TRP A 152 14.03 -3.00 17.94
N PHE A 153 14.78 -2.92 16.83
CA PHE A 153 15.78 -3.94 16.49
C PHE A 153 17.01 -3.87 17.40
N ASN A 154 17.49 -2.67 17.72
CA ASN A 154 18.65 -2.50 18.59
C ASN A 154 18.38 -2.98 20.02
N GLU A 155 17.17 -2.74 20.53
CA GLU A 155 16.77 -3.17 21.88
C GLU A 155 16.27 -4.61 21.95
N LYS A 156 16.09 -5.27 20.79
CA LYS A 156 15.44 -6.59 20.68
C LYS A 156 14.08 -6.60 21.37
N SER A 157 13.30 -5.56 21.10
CA SER A 157 12.02 -5.30 21.75
C SER A 157 11.06 -6.47 21.59
N LEU A 158 10.30 -6.77 22.65
CA LEU A 158 9.24 -7.78 22.58
C LEU A 158 8.04 -7.21 21.83
N LEU A 159 7.30 -8.07 21.12
CA LEU A 159 6.15 -7.63 20.32
C LEU A 159 5.08 -6.88 21.12
N LYS A 160 4.89 -7.22 22.40
CA LYS A 160 4.00 -6.48 23.29
C LYS A 160 4.44 -5.02 23.49
N ASP A 161 5.75 -4.79 23.56
CA ASP A 161 6.35 -3.49 23.85
C ASP A 161 6.35 -2.65 22.56
N VAL A 162 6.74 -3.27 21.43
CA VAL A 162 6.59 -2.69 20.08
C VAL A 162 5.17 -2.21 19.81
N TYR A 163 4.16 -3.04 20.09
CA TYR A 163 2.77 -2.65 19.88
C TYR A 163 2.36 -1.47 20.77
N ASN A 164 2.76 -1.48 22.05
CA ASN A 164 2.45 -0.39 22.97
C ASN A 164 3.12 0.91 22.50
N GLU A 165 4.42 0.86 22.20
CA GLU A 165 5.21 1.99 21.74
C GLU A 165 4.69 2.57 20.43
N MET A 166 4.24 1.74 19.49
CA MET A 166 3.60 2.24 18.28
C MET A 166 2.40 3.17 18.56
N HIS A 167 1.78 3.06 19.74
CA HIS A 167 0.66 3.89 20.20
C HIS A 167 1.01 4.89 21.30
N THR A 168 2.19 4.79 21.94
CA THR A 168 2.55 5.62 23.11
C THR A 168 3.89 6.32 22.97
N LEU A 169 4.84 5.77 22.20
CA LEU A 169 6.14 6.36 21.97
C LEU A 169 5.97 7.61 21.13
N LYS A 170 6.54 8.71 21.62
CA LYS A 170 6.42 10.02 21.03
C LYS A 170 7.76 10.48 20.47
N PHE A 171 7.77 10.78 19.19
CA PHE A 171 8.83 11.50 18.50
C PHE A 171 8.35 12.94 18.38
N ASP A 172 9.11 13.92 18.87
CA ASP A 172 8.71 15.33 18.87
C ASP A 172 7.31 15.60 19.47
N GLY A 173 6.93 14.82 20.48
CA GLY A 173 5.65 14.96 21.18
C GLY A 173 4.46 14.19 20.58
N GLN A 174 4.66 13.52 19.43
CA GLN A 174 3.63 12.82 18.66
C GLN A 174 4.01 11.36 18.38
N THR A 175 3.00 10.50 18.32
CA THR A 175 3.13 9.09 17.90
C THR A 175 3.38 8.97 16.39
N ILE A 176 3.86 7.82 15.93
CA ILE A 176 4.05 7.52 14.49
C ILE A 176 2.75 7.76 13.70
N LYS A 177 1.61 7.38 14.30
CA LYS A 177 0.28 7.60 13.73
C LYS A 177 -0.02 9.09 13.60
N GLU A 178 0.19 9.87 14.65
CA GLU A 178 -0.10 11.32 14.65
C GLU A 178 0.77 12.06 13.64
N HIS A 179 2.07 11.74 13.56
CA HIS A 179 2.96 12.28 12.52
C HIS A 179 2.45 11.99 11.11
N THR A 180 2.02 10.75 10.85
CA THR A 180 1.51 10.36 9.53
C THR A 180 0.19 11.06 9.22
N ASP A 181 -0.72 11.14 10.20
CA ASP A 181 -2.03 11.78 10.03
C ASP A 181 -1.89 13.31 9.85
N GLU A 182 -0.97 13.97 10.57
CA GLU A 182 -0.65 15.40 10.40
C GLU A 182 -0.04 15.67 9.04
N TYR A 183 0.93 14.85 8.64
CA TYR A 183 1.59 14.97 7.34
C TYR A 183 0.59 14.89 6.18
N ILE A 184 -0.34 13.94 6.24
CA ILE A 184 -1.42 13.83 5.25
C ILE A 184 -2.37 15.03 5.34
N SER A 185 -2.67 15.50 6.56
CA SER A 185 -3.53 16.69 6.74
C SER A 185 -2.91 17.94 6.11
N ASN A 186 -1.59 18.12 6.20
CA ASN A 186 -0.88 19.23 5.56
C ASN A 186 -1.02 19.16 4.02
N ILE A 187 -0.79 17.98 3.43
CA ILE A 187 -1.00 17.75 1.98
C ILE A 187 -2.44 18.10 1.56
N VAL A 188 -3.42 17.66 2.35
CA VAL A 188 -4.86 17.88 2.05
C VAL A 188 -5.23 19.35 2.19
N ASN A 189 -4.69 20.04 3.20
CA ASN A 189 -4.93 21.46 3.43
C ASN A 189 -4.34 22.33 2.31
N GLU A 190 -3.19 21.95 1.74
CA GLU A 190 -2.60 22.63 0.58
C GLU A 190 -3.47 22.52 -0.68
N ILE A 191 -4.21 21.43 -0.84
CA ILE A 191 -5.15 21.25 -1.95
C ILE A 191 -6.48 21.97 -1.67
N GLY A 192 -7.00 21.89 -0.44
CA GLY A 192 -8.27 22.51 -0.04
C GLY A 192 -9.51 21.90 -0.72
N ASP A 193 -10.69 22.21 -0.18
CA ASP A 193 -12.00 21.78 -0.71
C ASP A 193 -12.13 20.25 -0.90
N LEU A 194 -11.54 19.48 0.02
CA LEU A 194 -11.54 18.02 0.05
C LEU A 194 -12.37 17.49 1.22
N GLU A 195 -13.31 16.59 0.92
CA GLU A 195 -14.11 15.87 1.91
C GLU A 195 -13.58 14.44 2.06
N ASN A 196 -13.25 14.01 3.28
CA ASN A 196 -12.75 12.65 3.50
C ASN A 196 -13.87 11.61 3.30
N VAL A 197 -13.64 10.66 2.41
CA VAL A 197 -14.59 9.57 2.09
C VAL A 197 -14.20 8.29 2.81
N SER A 198 -12.92 7.95 2.81
CA SER A 198 -12.41 6.75 3.48
C SER A 198 -10.93 6.87 3.81
N SER A 199 -10.49 6.16 4.84
CA SER A 199 -9.09 6.00 5.23
C SER A 199 -8.79 4.52 5.47
N SER A 200 -7.67 4.03 4.97
CA SER A 200 -7.23 2.66 5.18
C SER A 200 -5.73 2.63 5.48
N LYS A 201 -5.34 1.84 6.48
CA LYS A 201 -3.94 1.68 6.88
C LYS A 201 -3.45 0.29 6.49
N TYR A 202 -2.20 0.24 6.05
CA TYR A 202 -1.46 -0.98 5.76
C TYR A 202 -0.01 -0.81 6.23
N ASN A 203 0.71 -1.91 6.47
CA ASN A 203 1.97 -1.94 7.23
C ASN A 203 1.76 -1.51 8.70
N VAL A 204 0.88 -2.21 9.40
CA VAL A 204 0.49 -1.88 10.77
C VAL A 204 0.26 -3.15 11.60
N PHE A 205 0.53 -3.06 12.90
CA PHE A 205 0.18 -4.11 13.85
C PHE A 205 -1.26 -3.99 14.36
N TYR A 206 -1.94 -5.12 14.45
CA TYR A 206 -3.22 -5.27 15.14
C TYR A 206 -3.09 -6.21 16.33
N LYS A 207 -3.77 -5.90 17.42
CA LYS A 207 -3.88 -6.79 18.58
C LYS A 207 -4.91 -7.90 18.32
N SER A 208 -4.53 -9.12 18.68
CA SER A 208 -5.42 -10.27 18.84
C SER A 208 -5.43 -10.72 20.31
N ASN A 209 -6.07 -11.84 20.62
CA ASN A 209 -6.31 -12.29 22.00
C ASN A 209 -5.00 -12.46 22.80
N ASN A 210 -4.00 -13.13 22.25
CA ASN A 210 -2.70 -13.36 22.91
C ASN A 210 -1.51 -13.21 21.94
N SER A 211 -1.73 -12.51 20.84
CA SER A 211 -0.81 -12.36 19.72
C SER A 211 -1.00 -11.00 19.05
N PHE A 212 -0.06 -10.66 18.18
CA PHE A 212 -0.07 -9.45 17.37
C PHE A 212 0.04 -9.84 15.90
N LEU A 213 -0.75 -9.19 15.05
CA LEU A 213 -0.74 -9.42 13.60
C LEU A 213 -0.12 -8.23 12.90
N PHE A 214 0.97 -8.42 12.19
CA PHE A 214 1.49 -7.42 11.27
C PHE A 214 0.88 -7.60 9.89
N TYR A 215 0.16 -6.58 9.42
CA TYR A 215 -0.41 -6.54 8.08
C TYR A 215 0.55 -5.79 7.18
N ASN A 216 1.24 -6.50 6.28
CA ASN A 216 2.20 -5.93 5.35
C ASN A 216 1.60 -5.89 3.93
N HIS A 217 1.39 -4.68 3.39
CA HIS A 217 0.67 -4.46 2.13
C HIS A 217 -0.62 -5.30 2.05
N ALA A 218 -1.32 -5.31 3.19
CA ALA A 218 -2.53 -6.06 3.45
C ALA A 218 -3.52 -5.13 4.16
N LEU A 219 -4.80 -5.31 3.87
CA LEU A 219 -5.91 -4.58 4.46
C LEU A 219 -6.73 -5.49 5.36
N LYS A 220 -7.24 -4.89 6.44
CA LYS A 220 -8.26 -5.46 7.30
C LYS A 220 -9.58 -4.77 6.98
N SER A 221 -10.64 -5.55 6.74
CA SER A 221 -11.97 -5.01 6.52
C SER A 221 -13.03 -5.85 7.19
N GLU A 222 -14.08 -5.21 7.68
CA GLU A 222 -15.32 -5.89 8.03
C GLU A 222 -16.11 -6.29 6.79
N ALA A 223 -17.07 -7.21 6.94
CA ALA A 223 -17.94 -7.61 5.85
C ALA A 223 -18.76 -6.41 5.33
N ASN A 224 -18.78 -6.18 4.02
CA ASN A 224 -19.44 -5.07 3.33
C ASN A 224 -18.84 -3.68 3.53
N GLU A 225 -17.74 -3.54 4.28
CA GLU A 225 -17.00 -2.28 4.37
C GLU A 225 -16.40 -1.92 3.00
N LYS A 226 -16.43 -0.66 2.59
CA LYS A 226 -15.79 -0.26 1.32
C LYS A 226 -14.29 -0.12 1.53
N CYS A 227 -13.51 -0.88 0.78
CA CYS A 227 -12.06 -0.83 0.84
C CYS A 227 -11.49 -0.45 -0.52
N LEU A 228 -10.41 0.33 -0.49
CA LEU A 228 -9.78 0.84 -1.70
C LEU A 228 -8.52 0.04 -2.02
N VAL A 229 -8.52 -0.66 -3.14
CA VAL A 229 -7.40 -1.49 -3.61
C VAL A 229 -6.72 -0.81 -4.80
N HIS A 230 -5.39 -0.70 -4.76
CA HIS A 230 -4.60 -0.09 -5.82
C HIS A 230 -4.35 -1.11 -6.94
N ILE A 231 -4.77 -0.82 -8.17
CA ILE A 231 -4.52 -1.72 -9.31
C ILE A 231 -3.10 -1.51 -9.84
N SER A 232 -2.82 -0.27 -10.23
CA SER A 232 -1.50 0.25 -10.52
C SER A 232 -1.61 1.77 -10.69
N PRO A 233 -0.50 2.54 -10.62
CA PRO A 233 -0.60 4.00 -10.63
C PRO A 233 -1.33 4.55 -11.85
N MET A 234 -1.01 4.04 -13.05
CA MET A 234 -1.68 4.48 -14.28
C MET A 234 -3.12 3.97 -14.45
N MET A 235 -3.50 2.88 -13.77
CA MET A 235 -4.84 2.32 -13.86
C MET A 235 -5.77 2.84 -12.75
N GLY A 236 -5.18 3.31 -11.66
CA GLY A 236 -5.85 3.83 -10.48
C GLY A 236 -6.33 2.75 -9.53
N TYR A 237 -7.47 3.03 -8.89
CA TYR A 237 -7.96 2.27 -7.75
C TYR A 237 -9.35 1.69 -8.03
N VAL A 238 -9.69 0.66 -7.27
CA VAL A 238 -11.05 0.12 -7.22
C VAL A 238 -11.52 0.05 -5.79
N SER A 239 -12.78 0.43 -5.57
CA SER A 239 -13.45 0.14 -4.31
C SER A 239 -14.07 -1.26 -4.40
N ILE A 240 -13.75 -2.11 -3.44
CA ILE A 240 -14.34 -3.44 -3.27
C ILE A 240 -15.12 -3.53 -1.97
N LYS A 241 -16.07 -4.45 -1.89
CA LYS A 241 -16.71 -4.82 -0.63
C LYS A 241 -15.78 -5.71 0.19
N GLY A 242 -15.62 -5.34 1.45
CA GLY A 242 -14.84 -6.08 2.43
C GLY A 242 -15.42 -7.48 2.62
N ARG A 243 -14.53 -8.46 2.72
CA ARG A 243 -14.87 -9.89 2.80
C ARG A 243 -14.92 -10.40 4.25
N GLY A 244 -14.73 -9.53 5.25
CA GLY A 244 -14.56 -9.94 6.65
C GLY A 244 -13.28 -10.73 6.92
N LYS A 245 -12.29 -10.64 6.03
CA LYS A 245 -10.99 -11.35 6.11
C LYS A 245 -9.86 -10.47 5.57
N GLU A 246 -8.61 -10.91 5.73
CA GLU A 246 -7.45 -10.20 5.19
C GLU A 246 -7.39 -10.31 3.66
N PHE A 247 -7.03 -9.21 3.00
CA PHE A 247 -6.81 -9.14 1.55
C PHE A 247 -5.77 -8.06 1.22
N GLU A 248 -5.45 -7.93 -0.05
CA GLU A 248 -4.33 -7.20 -0.62
C GLU A 248 -4.59 -5.69 -0.63
N SER A 249 -3.59 -4.89 -0.23
CA SER A 249 -3.68 -3.42 -0.40
C SER A 249 -3.52 -2.99 -1.85
N ASP A 250 -2.84 -3.78 -2.66
CA ASP A 250 -2.59 -3.51 -4.07
C ASP A 250 -2.59 -4.79 -4.88
N LEU A 251 -2.84 -4.68 -6.17
CA LEU A 251 -2.76 -5.77 -7.13
C LEU A 251 -1.63 -5.50 -8.11
N MET A 252 -0.52 -4.93 -7.66
CA MET A 252 0.63 -4.63 -8.52
C MET A 252 1.58 -5.82 -8.63
N SER A 253 2.05 -6.06 -9.85
CA SER A 253 3.12 -7.02 -10.11
C SER A 253 4.46 -6.48 -9.60
N THR A 254 5.28 -7.33 -9.00
CA THR A 254 6.57 -6.91 -8.42
C THR A 254 7.68 -6.77 -9.47
N ASN A 255 7.52 -7.37 -10.65
CA ASN A 255 8.58 -7.42 -11.68
C ASN A 255 8.08 -7.18 -13.11
N GLN A 256 6.79 -6.88 -13.30
CA GLN A 256 6.25 -6.60 -14.62
C GLN A 256 5.95 -5.10 -14.77
N TYR A 257 6.43 -4.53 -15.88
CA TYR A 257 6.29 -3.11 -16.19
C TYR A 257 5.58 -2.92 -17.54
N LEU A 258 4.92 -1.78 -17.67
CA LEU A 258 4.39 -1.27 -18.92
C LEU A 258 5.56 -0.86 -19.82
N ASN A 259 5.50 -1.30 -21.08
CA ASN A 259 6.49 -0.91 -22.07
C ASN A 259 6.03 0.35 -22.79
N ILE A 260 6.63 1.50 -22.45
CA ILE A 260 6.32 2.81 -23.05
C ILE A 260 6.53 2.80 -24.57
N SER A 261 7.46 2.00 -25.11
CA SER A 261 7.67 1.93 -26.57
C SER A 261 6.44 1.41 -27.31
N ASN A 262 5.63 0.59 -26.63
CA ASN A 262 4.45 -0.03 -27.20
C ASN A 262 3.19 0.84 -27.04
N PHE A 263 3.30 1.99 -26.40
CA PHE A 263 2.18 2.90 -26.20
C PHE A 263 1.82 3.64 -27.48
N THR A 264 0.55 3.98 -27.63
CA THR A 264 0.13 5.00 -28.59
C THR A 264 0.67 6.37 -28.20
N GLU A 265 0.68 7.33 -29.12
CA GLU A 265 1.11 8.70 -28.82
C GLU A 265 0.30 9.33 -27.69
N GLU A 266 -1.02 9.13 -27.69
CA GLU A 266 -1.92 9.59 -26.63
C GLU A 266 -1.60 8.96 -25.28
N GLN A 267 -1.29 7.66 -25.25
CA GLN A 267 -0.92 6.95 -24.02
C GLN A 267 0.42 7.44 -23.47
N ARG A 268 1.41 7.69 -24.34
CA ARG A 268 2.68 8.30 -23.94
C ARG A 268 2.47 9.70 -23.38
N ARG A 269 1.69 10.52 -24.09
CA ARG A 269 1.35 11.88 -23.65
C ARG A 269 0.71 11.87 -22.27
N ARG A 270 -0.27 10.98 -22.03
CA ARG A 270 -0.90 10.82 -20.72
C ARG A 270 0.11 10.41 -19.64
N ALA A 271 0.98 9.45 -19.92
CA ALA A 271 1.98 9.00 -18.95
C ALA A 271 2.98 10.10 -18.55
N TYR A 272 3.35 11.00 -19.47
CA TYR A 272 4.29 12.08 -19.19
C TYR A 272 3.65 13.37 -18.65
N ILE A 273 2.40 13.66 -19.00
CA ILE A 273 1.71 14.89 -18.56
C ILE A 273 1.02 14.68 -17.22
N ASN A 274 0.37 13.53 -17.02
CA ASN A 274 -0.46 13.28 -15.84
C ASN A 274 0.34 12.80 -14.64
N CYS A 275 1.57 12.32 -14.86
CA CYS A 275 2.42 11.84 -13.78
C CYS A 275 3.60 12.79 -13.61
N LYS A 276 3.77 13.28 -12.38
CA LYS A 276 4.97 13.98 -11.92
C LYS A 276 5.65 13.12 -10.87
N TRP A 277 6.98 13.05 -10.92
CA TRP A 277 7.76 12.37 -9.91
C TRP A 277 9.08 13.11 -9.72
N ASP A 278 9.62 13.01 -8.51
CA ASP A 278 10.94 13.55 -8.21
C ASP A 278 12.04 12.73 -8.89
N GLY A 279 13.05 13.44 -9.38
CA GLY A 279 14.24 12.87 -10.01
C GLY A 279 14.40 13.24 -11.48
N LYS A 280 15.56 12.85 -12.03
CA LYS A 280 15.95 13.15 -13.42
C LYS A 280 15.65 12.00 -14.40
N ASN A 281 15.12 10.89 -13.88
CA ASN A 281 14.84 9.72 -14.70
C ASN A 281 13.56 9.94 -15.51
N VAL A 282 13.64 9.66 -16.81
CA VAL A 282 12.49 9.70 -17.73
C VAL A 282 11.48 8.58 -17.41
N VAL A 283 11.88 7.58 -16.62
CA VAL A 283 11.09 6.41 -16.28
C VAL A 283 10.99 6.27 -14.76
N ASN A 284 9.76 6.13 -14.26
CA ASN A 284 9.46 5.79 -12.88
C ASN A 284 8.95 4.34 -12.80
N THR A 285 9.67 3.47 -12.07
CA THR A 285 9.36 2.04 -11.96
C THR A 285 8.05 1.77 -11.23
N PHE A 286 7.69 2.62 -10.27
CA PHE A 286 6.41 2.54 -9.59
C PHE A 286 5.27 2.90 -10.55
N THR A 287 5.34 4.04 -11.23
CA THR A 287 4.30 4.50 -12.16
C THR A 287 3.98 3.49 -13.26
N LEU A 288 5.02 2.85 -13.82
CA LEU A 288 4.88 1.90 -14.91
C LEU A 288 4.54 0.47 -14.47
N ARG A 289 4.35 0.23 -13.18
CA ARG A 289 4.09 -1.12 -12.68
C ARG A 289 2.77 -1.66 -13.25
N LYS A 290 2.79 -2.90 -13.74
CA LYS A 290 1.58 -3.58 -14.23
C LYS A 290 0.80 -4.14 -13.04
N PRO A 291 -0.53 -4.30 -13.17
CA PRO A 291 -1.24 -5.16 -12.23
C PRO A 291 -0.81 -6.62 -12.39
N VAL A 292 -1.08 -7.43 -11.38
CA VAL A 292 -0.90 -8.88 -11.41
C VAL A 292 -1.74 -9.50 -12.52
N GLU A 293 -1.27 -10.62 -13.08
CA GLU A 293 -2.05 -11.36 -14.07
C GLU A 293 -3.40 -11.77 -13.50
N HIS A 294 -4.43 -11.76 -14.36
CA HIS A 294 -5.80 -12.12 -14.00
C HIS A 294 -6.46 -11.28 -12.88
N TYR A 295 -5.90 -10.12 -12.50
CA TYR A 295 -6.47 -9.28 -11.43
C TYR A 295 -7.96 -8.93 -11.62
N LYS A 296 -8.43 -8.81 -12.87
CA LYS A 296 -9.86 -8.55 -13.16
C LYS A 296 -10.77 -9.67 -12.70
N GLN A 297 -10.35 -10.92 -12.85
CA GLN A 297 -11.10 -12.09 -12.36
C GLN A 297 -11.14 -12.09 -10.84
N TRP A 298 -10.03 -11.68 -10.23
CA TRP A 298 -9.89 -11.60 -8.78
C TRP A 298 -10.77 -10.51 -8.14
N LEU A 299 -10.95 -9.38 -8.84
CA LEU A 299 -11.91 -8.33 -8.45
C LEU A 299 -13.36 -8.73 -8.66
N GLY A 300 -13.63 -9.60 -9.65
CA GLY A 300 -14.94 -10.21 -9.91
C GLY A 300 -16.12 -9.23 -9.84
N GLU A 301 -17.18 -9.68 -9.18
CA GLU A 301 -18.42 -8.91 -8.91
C GLU A 301 -18.31 -7.98 -7.68
N GLU A 302 -17.21 -8.07 -6.93
CA GLU A 302 -17.04 -7.30 -5.69
C GLU A 302 -16.65 -5.85 -5.94
N LYS A 303 -16.19 -5.57 -7.15
CA LYS A 303 -15.89 -4.23 -7.63
C LYS A 303 -17.15 -3.38 -7.62
N THR A 304 -17.10 -2.27 -6.88
CA THR A 304 -18.19 -1.29 -6.80
C THR A 304 -17.92 -0.05 -7.64
N VAL A 305 -16.73 0.54 -7.51
CA VAL A 305 -16.37 1.82 -8.15
C VAL A 305 -14.93 1.76 -8.67
N SER A 306 -14.67 2.35 -9.83
CA SER A 306 -13.32 2.55 -10.38
C SER A 306 -12.93 4.02 -10.35
N TYR A 307 -11.81 4.32 -9.69
CA TYR A 307 -11.19 5.65 -9.69
C TYR A 307 -10.05 5.64 -10.70
N ARG A 308 -10.20 6.36 -11.80
CA ARG A 308 -9.21 6.38 -12.89
C ARG A 308 -8.38 7.66 -12.81
N MET A 309 -7.08 7.53 -12.95
CA MET A 309 -6.14 8.66 -12.86
C MET A 309 -6.39 9.65 -14.02
N GLU A 310 -6.52 10.94 -13.71
CA GLU A 310 -6.73 12.03 -14.68
C GLU A 310 -5.50 12.91 -14.93
#